data_AF-A0A2H1GF84-F1
#
_entry.id   AF-A0A2H1GF84-F1
#
_cell.length_a   1.000
_cell.length_b   1.000
_cell.length_c   1.000
_cell.angle_alpha   90.00
_cell.angle_beta   90.00
_cell.angle_gamma   90.00
#
_symmetry.space_group_name_H-M   'P 1'
#
loop_
_entity.id
_entity.type
_entity.pdbx_description
1 polymer ?
#
loop_
_entity_poly.entity_id
_entity_poly.type
_entity_poly.pdbx_seq_one_letter_code
_entity_poly.pdbx_strand_id
1 'polypeptide(L)'
;MGSSMKKKKEKAKDFQKPKLKVGKARPKNTNATDTSFAAKSIVLKQQSLTESGRDATALFNHNLSLLNSKNDAQRKDVLTYLTNTVAASPGALPQPPSVILSKAQPLILDGSAAIRSQVLKLFKVLPKNQIGSLDQALLYTRAGMTHLSADIRNTSLDVMDWLLETNGEAIVSVAGGWVRTLQTFQNLLSWHGSSGGKNGATITNGNWTATKTTTNLGSNKLLVHQLSTLGRFLMAGLSRPTADPEADARRAAALFPLWQSDAHMLPQKSNPYGYLNLFGAPRDVDGEVYDDPEERMNVFVDLDLHNAFQTGVKEAKAQGGEVGRAASSVDKALKLVGATG
;
A
#
# COMPACT_ATOMS: atom_id res chain seq x y z
N MET A 1 96.45 -4.65 5.23
CA MET A 1 95.89 -3.78 4.17
C MET A 1 94.51 -4.28 3.77
N GLY A 2 93.40 -3.59 4.10
CA GLY A 2 92.06 -4.11 3.79
C GLY A 2 90.88 -3.17 4.13
N SER A 3 91.10 -2.12 4.90
CA SER A 3 90.07 -1.12 5.25
C SER A 3 89.68 -0.20 4.09
N SER A 4 90.54 -0.04 3.07
CA SER A 4 90.32 0.86 1.94
C SER A 4 89.30 0.31 0.93
N MET A 5 89.31 -1.00 0.63
CA MET A 5 88.39 -1.60 -0.33
C MET A 5 86.96 -1.71 0.20
N LYS A 6 86.76 -1.93 1.50
CA LYS A 6 85.43 -1.90 2.14
C LYS A 6 84.81 -0.51 2.04
N LYS A 7 85.54 0.55 2.41
CA LYS A 7 85.09 1.95 2.27
C LYS A 7 84.77 2.32 0.82
N LYS A 8 85.55 1.85 -0.15
CA LYS A 8 85.30 2.10 -1.59
C LYS A 8 84.06 1.37 -2.09
N LYS A 9 83.80 0.14 -1.63
CA LYS A 9 82.63 -0.66 -1.97
C LYS A 9 81.34 -0.12 -1.32
N GLU A 10 81.45 0.46 -0.12
CA GLU A 10 80.35 1.17 0.54
C GLU A 10 79.99 2.46 -0.19
N LYS A 11 80.97 3.29 -0.54
CA LYS A 11 80.74 4.49 -1.37
C LYS A 11 80.16 4.16 -2.76
N ALA A 12 80.53 3.02 -3.34
CA ALA A 12 79.99 2.57 -4.62
C ALA A 12 78.53 2.10 -4.52
N LYS A 13 78.07 1.63 -3.35
CA LYS A 13 76.66 1.29 -3.11
C LYS A 13 75.78 2.53 -2.91
N ASP A 14 76.39 3.61 -2.45
CA ASP A 14 75.72 4.88 -2.10
C ASP A 14 75.13 5.61 -3.32
N PHE A 15 75.70 5.41 -4.51
CA PHE A 15 75.26 6.07 -5.75
C PHE A 15 75.05 5.10 -6.92
N GLN A 16 74.25 4.06 -6.70
CA GLN A 16 73.89 3.09 -7.75
C GLN A 16 72.83 3.68 -8.69
N LYS A 17 73.23 3.98 -9.93
CA LYS A 17 72.30 4.40 -10.98
C LYS A 17 71.57 3.17 -11.54
N PRO A 18 70.23 3.14 -11.59
CA PRO A 18 69.48 2.06 -12.22
C PRO A 18 69.90 1.89 -13.69
N LYS A 19 70.13 0.64 -14.12
CA LYS A 19 70.49 0.33 -15.51
C LYS A 19 69.36 0.79 -16.45
N LEU A 20 69.71 1.55 -17.48
CA LEU A 20 68.76 2.10 -18.44
C LEU A 20 68.01 0.94 -19.13
N LYS A 21 66.69 0.85 -18.94
CA LYS A 21 65.84 -0.11 -19.63
C LYS A 21 65.12 0.61 -20.76
N VAL A 22 65.50 0.30 -22.00
CA VAL A 22 64.89 0.86 -23.21
C VAL A 22 63.38 0.54 -23.22
N GLY A 23 62.56 1.52 -23.57
CA GLY A 23 61.09 1.39 -23.63
C GLY A 23 60.32 1.70 -22.33
N LYS A 24 61.00 1.99 -21.20
CA LYS A 24 60.35 2.45 -19.97
C LYS A 24 60.53 3.96 -19.77
N ALA A 25 59.56 4.61 -19.12
CA ALA A 25 59.65 6.02 -18.77
C ALA A 25 60.94 6.30 -17.99
N ARG A 26 61.61 7.40 -18.34
CA ARG A 26 62.85 7.82 -17.69
C ARG A 26 62.62 7.92 -16.18
N PRO A 27 63.43 7.26 -15.33
CA PRO A 27 63.29 7.36 -13.88
C PRO A 27 63.36 8.82 -13.42
N LYS A 28 62.53 9.21 -12.46
CA LYS A 28 62.63 10.52 -11.81
C LYS A 28 64.04 10.67 -11.20
N ASN A 29 64.59 11.89 -11.25
CA ASN A 29 65.92 12.16 -10.69
C ASN A 29 65.94 11.85 -9.18
N THR A 30 67.08 11.39 -8.67
CA THR A 30 67.23 10.95 -7.26
C THR A 30 66.97 12.07 -6.24
N ASN A 31 67.07 13.33 -6.66
CA ASN A 31 66.79 14.52 -5.86
C ASN A 31 65.38 15.12 -6.08
N ALA A 32 64.52 14.43 -6.84
CA ALA A 32 63.17 14.89 -7.08
C ALA A 32 62.26 14.53 -5.90
N THR A 33 61.83 15.55 -5.15
CA THR A 33 60.80 15.40 -4.13
C THR A 33 59.44 15.20 -4.79
N ASP A 34 58.76 14.10 -4.46
CA ASP A 34 57.41 13.86 -4.94
C ASP A 34 56.41 14.66 -4.09
N THR A 35 55.75 15.66 -4.70
CA THR A 35 54.74 16.50 -4.06
C THR A 35 53.31 15.99 -4.27
N SER A 36 53.15 14.80 -4.85
CA SER A 36 51.83 14.16 -4.93
C SER A 36 51.41 13.64 -3.57
N PHE A 37 50.37 14.25 -3.00
CA PHE A 37 49.68 13.75 -1.83
C PHE A 37 48.18 13.63 -2.14
N ALA A 38 47.53 12.66 -1.51
CA ALA A 38 46.09 12.52 -1.57
C ALA A 38 45.52 12.77 -0.17
N ALA A 39 44.72 13.82 -0.03
CA ALA A 39 43.98 14.11 1.20
C ALA A 39 42.51 13.68 1.02
N LYS A 40 41.98 12.92 1.98
CA LYS A 40 40.56 12.55 2.04
C LYS A 40 39.91 13.27 3.22
N SER A 41 38.73 13.85 2.99
CA SER A 41 37.94 14.47 4.06
C SER A 41 37.21 13.40 4.86
N ILE A 42 37.16 13.57 6.18
CA ILE A 42 36.35 12.75 7.07
C ILE A 42 34.98 13.41 7.20
N VAL A 43 33.94 12.74 6.69
CA VAL A 43 32.56 13.21 6.85
C VAL A 43 31.97 12.54 8.09
N LEU A 44 31.72 13.34 9.13
CA LEU A 44 31.06 12.90 10.34
C LEU A 44 29.53 12.90 10.15
N LYS A 45 28.84 12.00 10.87
CA LYS A 45 27.37 11.99 10.89
C LYS A 45 26.88 13.25 11.60
N GLN A 46 25.99 13.99 10.95
CA GLN A 46 25.36 15.15 11.58
C GLN A 46 24.46 14.71 12.73
N GLN A 47 24.68 15.27 13.92
CA GLN A 47 23.83 15.11 15.08
C GLN A 47 23.02 16.39 15.27
N SER A 48 21.70 16.26 15.48
CA SER A 48 20.83 17.41 15.75
C SER A 48 20.97 17.82 17.21
N LEU A 49 21.89 18.74 17.50
CA LEU A 49 22.25 19.14 18.88
C LEU A 49 21.58 20.45 19.35
N THR A 50 20.88 21.17 18.47
CA THR A 50 20.23 22.46 18.79
C THR A 50 18.70 22.33 18.74
N GLU A 51 18.02 22.75 19.81
CA GLU A 51 16.54 22.84 19.85
C GLU A 51 16.01 24.08 19.11
N SER A 52 16.77 25.17 19.13
CA SER A 52 16.47 26.42 18.43
C SER A 52 16.82 26.31 16.94
N GLY A 53 15.80 26.12 16.10
CA GLY A 53 15.94 26.22 14.64
C GLY A 53 15.74 24.93 13.84
N ARG A 54 15.08 23.90 14.39
CA ARG A 54 14.63 22.79 13.55
C ARG A 54 13.57 23.33 12.59
N ASP A 55 13.92 23.37 11.31
CA ASP A 55 12.94 23.52 10.22
C ASP A 55 11.79 22.53 10.47
N ALA A 56 10.56 23.04 10.48
CA ALA A 56 9.36 22.25 10.72
C ALA A 56 9.28 21.06 9.75
N THR A 57 9.74 21.26 8.51
CA THR A 57 9.81 20.20 7.49
C THR A 57 10.84 19.14 7.84
N ALA A 58 12.04 19.55 8.26
CA ALA A 58 13.07 18.62 8.72
C ALA A 58 12.64 17.81 9.95
N LEU A 59 11.96 18.45 10.91
CA LEU A 59 11.40 17.77 12.08
C LEU A 59 10.31 16.77 11.68
N PHE A 60 9.41 17.16 10.78
CA PHE A 60 8.35 16.29 10.27
C PHE A 60 8.93 15.06 9.54
N ASN A 61 9.93 15.27 8.67
CA ASN A 61 10.63 14.20 7.95
C ASN A 61 11.37 13.26 8.89
N HIS A 62 12.00 13.80 9.93
CA HIS A 62 12.64 12.99 10.96
C HIS A 62 11.61 12.12 11.68
N ASN A 63 10.47 12.68 12.09
CA ASN A 63 9.39 11.91 12.71
C ASN A 63 8.86 10.83 11.76
N LEU A 64 8.61 11.12 10.48
CA LEU A 64 8.22 10.10 9.50
C LEU A 64 9.25 8.96 9.40
N SER A 65 10.54 9.24 9.49
CA SER A 65 11.58 8.21 9.46
C SER A 65 11.55 7.27 10.68
N LEU A 66 11.05 7.76 11.83
CA LEU A 66 10.96 7.01 13.08
C LEU A 66 9.75 6.07 13.14
N LEU A 67 8.86 6.09 12.15
CA LEU A 67 7.77 5.12 12.04
C LEU A 67 8.26 3.67 11.91
N ASN A 68 9.50 3.45 11.44
CA ASN A 68 10.13 2.12 11.38
C ASN A 68 11.03 1.84 12.60
N SER A 69 10.93 2.63 13.67
CA SER A 69 11.69 2.39 14.89
C SER A 69 11.31 1.05 15.52
N LYS A 70 12.31 0.35 16.08
CA LYS A 70 12.07 -0.89 16.83
C LYS A 70 11.44 -0.65 18.20
N ASN A 71 11.39 0.60 18.67
CA ASN A 71 10.77 0.97 19.93
C ASN A 71 9.30 1.38 19.73
N ASP A 72 8.40 0.61 20.34
CA ASP A 72 6.95 0.82 20.25
C ASP A 72 6.50 2.16 20.83
N ALA A 73 7.09 2.59 21.96
CA ALA A 73 6.78 3.88 22.57
C ALA A 73 7.15 5.03 21.62
N GLN A 74 8.34 4.94 21.00
CA GLN A 74 8.79 5.92 20.02
C GLN A 74 7.87 5.97 18.80
N ARG A 75 7.46 4.81 18.23
CA ARG A 75 6.50 4.78 17.12
C ARG A 75 5.18 5.45 17.50
N LYS A 76 4.65 5.16 18.69
CA LYS A 76 3.39 5.73 19.19
C LYS A 76 3.46 7.25 19.39
N ASP A 77 4.54 7.74 20.00
CA ASP A 77 4.72 9.18 20.26
C ASP A 77 4.88 9.96 18.95
N VAL A 78 5.68 9.41 18.03
CA VAL A 78 5.84 9.94 16.67
C VAL A 78 4.51 9.98 15.92
N LEU A 79 3.71 8.90 15.95
CA LEU A 79 2.38 8.90 15.33
C LEU A 79 1.47 9.96 15.96
N THR A 80 1.54 10.14 17.27
CA THR A 80 0.74 11.17 17.96
C THR A 80 1.14 12.57 17.52
N TYR A 81 2.44 12.85 17.41
CA TYR A 81 2.96 14.10 16.87
C TYR A 81 2.51 14.33 15.42
N LEU A 82 2.62 13.32 14.55
CA LEU A 82 2.20 13.41 13.16
C LEU A 82 0.70 13.67 13.04
N THR A 83 -0.14 12.94 13.78
CA THR A 83 -1.60 13.15 13.80
C THR A 83 -1.96 14.57 14.22
N ASN A 84 -1.35 15.08 15.29
CA ASN A 84 -1.61 16.43 15.78
C ASN A 84 -1.16 17.50 14.77
N THR A 85 -0.01 17.30 14.14
CA THR A 85 0.54 18.24 13.15
C THR A 85 -0.33 18.28 11.90
N VAL A 86 -0.78 17.11 11.42
CA VAL A 86 -1.69 17.01 10.26
C VAL A 86 -3.04 17.64 10.59
N ALA A 87 -3.60 17.35 11.76
CA ALA A 87 -4.89 17.89 12.18
C ALA A 87 -4.86 19.42 12.37
N ALA A 88 -3.73 19.98 12.81
CA ALA A 88 -3.57 21.41 13.03
C ALA A 88 -3.46 22.22 11.73
N SER A 89 -2.95 21.64 10.64
CA SER A 89 -2.77 22.35 9.37
C SER A 89 -2.96 21.44 8.14
N PRO A 90 -4.19 20.97 7.87
CA PRO A 90 -4.45 20.03 6.77
C PRO A 90 -4.10 20.56 5.37
N GLY A 91 -4.13 21.89 5.17
CA GLY A 91 -3.88 22.54 3.88
C GLY A 91 -2.43 22.91 3.60
N ALA A 92 -1.54 22.83 4.59
CA ALA A 92 -0.13 23.25 4.49
C ALA A 92 0.80 22.20 5.12
N LEU A 93 0.67 20.96 4.67
CA LEU A 93 1.45 19.85 5.21
C LEU A 93 2.90 19.91 4.73
N PRO A 94 3.90 19.64 5.61
CA PRO A 94 5.31 19.61 5.21
C PRO A 94 5.66 18.50 4.20
N GLN A 95 4.79 17.50 4.06
CA GLN A 95 4.88 16.44 3.07
C GLN A 95 3.50 16.15 2.47
N PRO A 96 3.42 15.70 1.21
CA PRO A 96 2.16 15.28 0.62
C PRO A 96 1.48 14.16 1.43
N PRO A 97 0.14 14.17 1.56
CA PRO A 97 -0.61 13.11 2.25
C PRO A 97 -0.30 11.70 1.73
N SER A 98 -0.05 11.56 0.43
CA SER A 98 0.35 10.28 -0.20
C SER A 98 1.67 9.74 0.36
N VAL A 99 2.65 10.60 0.61
CA VAL A 99 3.94 10.20 1.22
C VAL A 99 3.73 9.76 2.66
N ILE A 100 2.91 10.49 3.42
CA ILE A 100 2.59 10.16 4.81
C ILE A 100 1.89 8.79 4.88
N LEU A 101 0.85 8.57 4.06
CA LEU A 101 0.14 7.30 3.96
C LEU A 101 1.11 6.16 3.62
N SER A 102 1.95 6.33 2.60
CA SER A 102 2.88 5.29 2.14
C SER A 102 3.87 4.83 3.22
N LYS A 103 4.26 5.72 4.13
CA LYS A 103 5.17 5.40 5.25
C LYS A 103 4.45 4.77 6.43
N ALA A 104 3.18 5.10 6.65
CA ALA A 104 2.41 4.62 7.79
C ALA A 104 1.61 3.33 7.51
N GLN A 105 1.27 3.03 6.25
CA GLN A 105 0.50 1.83 5.86
C GLN A 105 1.07 0.47 6.36
N PRO A 106 2.39 0.23 6.48
CA PRO A 106 2.86 -1.06 7.00
C PRO A 106 2.49 -1.28 8.47
N LEU A 107 2.25 -0.19 9.22
CA LEU A 107 1.89 -0.23 10.63
C LEU A 107 0.44 -0.67 10.87
N ILE A 108 -0.36 -0.88 9.81
CA ILE A 108 -1.64 -1.59 9.90
C ILE A 108 -1.43 -3.00 10.51
N LEU A 109 -0.29 -3.62 10.21
CA LEU A 109 0.10 -4.96 10.68
C LEU A 109 0.95 -4.93 11.96
N ASP A 110 1.09 -3.78 12.62
CA ASP A 110 1.92 -3.66 13.82
C ASP A 110 1.37 -4.56 14.94
N GLY A 111 2.25 -5.16 15.75
CA GLY A 111 1.85 -6.02 16.87
C GLY A 111 1.09 -5.27 17.98
N SER A 112 1.38 -3.98 18.17
CA SER A 112 0.79 -3.16 19.22
C SER A 112 -0.55 -2.54 18.82
N ALA A 113 -1.60 -2.84 19.58
CA ALA A 113 -2.94 -2.27 19.37
C ALA A 113 -2.97 -0.74 19.47
N ALA A 114 -2.14 -0.15 20.34
CA ALA A 114 -2.05 1.29 20.50
C ALA A 114 -1.47 1.98 19.26
N ILE A 115 -0.49 1.33 18.60
CA ILE A 115 0.10 1.83 17.36
C ILE A 115 -0.91 1.75 16.23
N ARG A 116 -1.56 0.59 16.03
CA ARG A 116 -2.59 0.42 14.99
C ARG A 116 -3.74 1.42 15.15
N SER A 117 -4.21 1.64 16.38
CA SER A 117 -5.24 2.66 16.66
C SER A 117 -4.77 4.07 16.29
N GLN A 118 -3.50 4.42 16.56
CA GLN A 118 -2.98 5.73 16.17
C GLN A 118 -2.78 5.90 14.67
N VAL A 119 -2.39 4.83 13.97
CA VAL A 119 -2.27 4.83 12.51
C VAL A 119 -3.62 5.13 11.86
N LEU A 120 -4.69 4.48 12.33
CA LEU A 120 -6.04 4.76 11.83
C LEU A 120 -6.49 6.19 12.12
N LYS A 121 -6.15 6.75 13.28
CA LYS A 121 -6.41 8.17 13.59
C LYS A 121 -5.66 9.11 12.65
N LEU A 122 -4.38 8.82 12.38
CA LEU A 122 -3.59 9.56 11.40
C LEU A 122 -4.26 9.53 10.02
N PHE A 123 -4.70 8.36 9.55
CA PHE A 123 -5.38 8.22 8.26
C PHE A 123 -6.68 9.03 8.19
N LYS A 124 -7.47 9.05 9.26
CA LYS A 124 -8.73 9.80 9.33
C LYS A 124 -8.55 11.32 9.27
N VAL A 125 -7.39 11.85 9.65
CA VAL A 125 -7.11 13.30 9.59
C VAL A 125 -6.44 13.73 8.29
N LEU A 126 -5.98 12.80 7.44
CA LEU A 126 -5.40 13.14 6.14
C LEU A 126 -6.46 13.75 5.20
N PRO A 127 -6.10 14.77 4.38
CA PRO A 127 -6.99 15.32 3.36
C PRO A 127 -7.41 14.24 2.35
N LYS A 128 -8.68 13.83 2.39
CA LYS A 128 -9.23 12.67 1.66
C LYS A 128 -8.98 12.72 0.14
N ASN A 129 -9.01 13.91 -0.45
CA ASN A 129 -8.82 14.15 -1.88
C ASN A 129 -7.34 14.15 -2.34
N GLN A 130 -6.38 14.07 -1.43
CA GLN A 130 -4.94 14.17 -1.74
C GLN A 130 -4.15 12.90 -1.35
N ILE A 131 -4.84 11.83 -0.97
CA ILE A 131 -4.22 10.59 -0.45
C ILE A 131 -3.47 9.82 -1.55
N GLY A 132 -3.74 10.10 -2.84
CA GLY A 132 -3.04 9.49 -3.97
C GLY A 132 -3.53 8.05 -4.25
N SER A 133 -2.63 7.19 -4.74
CA SER A 133 -2.96 5.77 -4.98
C SER A 133 -3.20 5.02 -3.67
N LEU A 134 -4.25 4.19 -3.66
CA LEU A 134 -4.65 3.37 -2.51
C LEU A 134 -4.25 1.88 -2.67
N ASP A 135 -3.53 1.53 -3.75
CA ASP A 135 -3.19 0.14 -4.10
C ASP A 135 -2.48 -0.59 -2.92
N GLN A 136 -1.46 0.07 -2.36
CA GLN A 136 -0.65 -0.49 -1.28
C GLN A 136 -1.39 -0.48 0.06
N ALA A 137 -2.18 0.57 0.34
CA ALA A 137 -3.00 0.62 1.54
C ALA A 137 -4.00 -0.54 1.55
N LEU A 138 -4.66 -0.79 0.42
CA LEU A 138 -5.57 -1.93 0.26
C LEU A 138 -4.84 -3.27 0.38
N LEU A 139 -3.61 -3.40 -0.14
CA LEU A 139 -2.80 -4.61 0.02
C LEU A 139 -2.51 -4.91 1.50
N TYR A 140 -2.03 -3.92 2.27
CA TYR A 140 -1.76 -4.09 3.70
C TYR A 140 -3.04 -4.38 4.49
N THR A 141 -4.14 -3.69 4.17
CA THR A 141 -5.46 -3.96 4.78
C THR A 141 -5.91 -5.40 4.53
N ARG A 142 -5.83 -5.91 3.29
CA ARG A 142 -6.18 -7.30 2.97
C ARG A 142 -5.30 -8.30 3.71
N ALA A 143 -3.98 -8.08 3.72
CA ALA A 143 -3.05 -8.92 4.48
C ALA A 143 -3.40 -8.95 5.98
N GLY A 144 -3.84 -7.82 6.52
CA GLY A 144 -4.27 -7.68 7.91
C GLY A 144 -5.60 -8.38 8.21
N MET A 145 -6.56 -8.36 7.28
CA MET A 145 -7.81 -9.09 7.39
C MET A 145 -7.61 -10.62 7.44
N THR A 146 -6.55 -11.13 6.82
CA THR A 146 -6.18 -12.56 6.85
C THR A 146 -5.12 -12.89 7.90
N HIS A 147 -4.77 -11.94 8.77
CA HIS A 147 -3.70 -12.13 9.75
C HIS A 147 -4.09 -13.15 10.84
N LEU A 148 -3.10 -13.85 11.41
CA LEU A 148 -3.30 -14.87 12.45
C LEU A 148 -3.91 -14.28 13.74
N SER A 149 -3.47 -13.08 14.13
CA SER A 149 -4.01 -12.34 15.28
C SER A 149 -5.39 -11.73 14.99
N ALA A 150 -6.39 -12.07 15.83
CA ALA A 150 -7.74 -11.52 15.74
C ALA A 150 -7.80 -10.01 15.91
N ASP A 151 -6.95 -9.44 16.75
CA ASP A 151 -6.93 -7.99 16.97
C ASP A 151 -6.43 -7.22 15.75
N ILE A 152 -5.48 -7.80 15.01
CA ILE A 152 -5.01 -7.23 13.74
C ILE A 152 -6.11 -7.36 12.68
N ARG A 153 -6.83 -8.49 12.62
CA ARG A 153 -7.98 -8.64 11.71
C ARG A 153 -9.06 -7.60 11.96
N ASN A 154 -9.47 -7.42 13.23
CA ASN A 154 -10.45 -6.40 13.62
C ASN A 154 -9.99 -4.99 13.21
N THR A 155 -8.75 -4.62 13.57
CA THR A 155 -8.24 -3.28 13.23
C THR A 155 -8.13 -3.08 11.71
N SER A 156 -7.84 -4.14 10.95
CA SER A 156 -7.78 -4.07 9.49
C SER A 156 -9.16 -3.90 8.86
N LEU A 157 -10.21 -4.49 9.45
CA LEU A 157 -11.59 -4.20 9.05
C LEU A 157 -11.95 -2.73 9.31
N ASP A 158 -11.51 -2.15 10.43
CA ASP A 158 -11.70 -0.70 10.68
C ASP A 158 -11.00 0.17 9.62
N VAL A 159 -9.81 -0.23 9.16
CA VAL A 159 -9.12 0.46 8.06
C VAL A 159 -9.86 0.27 6.74
N MET A 160 -10.37 -0.94 6.45
CA MET A 160 -11.19 -1.19 5.25
C MET A 160 -12.46 -0.32 5.25
N ASP A 161 -13.14 -0.22 6.39
CA ASP A 161 -14.31 0.65 6.53
C ASP A 161 -13.96 2.11 6.23
N TRP A 162 -12.84 2.61 6.77
CA TRP A 162 -12.36 3.97 6.46
C TRP A 162 -12.04 4.16 4.97
N LEU A 163 -11.39 3.17 4.33
CA LEU A 163 -11.10 3.23 2.90
C LEU A 163 -12.39 3.31 2.07
N LEU A 164 -13.41 2.51 2.42
CA LEU A 164 -14.70 2.49 1.74
C LEU A 164 -15.52 3.77 1.97
N GLU A 165 -15.52 4.30 3.18
CA GLU A 165 -16.21 5.55 3.52
C GLU A 165 -15.62 6.78 2.82
N THR A 166 -14.31 6.76 2.55
CA THR A 166 -13.61 7.93 1.97
C THR A 166 -13.45 7.83 0.47
N ASN A 167 -13.20 6.64 -0.07
CA ASN A 167 -12.78 6.42 -1.45
C ASN A 167 -13.35 5.10 -2.01
N GLY A 168 -14.59 4.74 -1.66
CA GLY A 168 -15.18 3.43 -1.98
C GLY A 168 -15.10 3.03 -3.45
N GLU A 169 -15.43 3.94 -4.36
CA GLU A 169 -15.33 3.70 -5.81
C GLU A 169 -13.88 3.49 -6.26
N ALA A 170 -12.95 4.32 -5.79
CA ALA A 170 -11.53 4.17 -6.12
C ALA A 170 -10.95 2.84 -5.59
N ILE A 171 -11.45 2.33 -4.47
CA ILE A 171 -10.99 1.06 -3.86
C ILE A 171 -11.42 -0.17 -4.66
N VAL A 172 -12.60 -0.15 -5.27
CA VAL A 172 -13.07 -1.26 -6.11
C VAL A 172 -12.45 -1.21 -7.52
N SER A 173 -12.01 -0.03 -7.96
CA SER A 173 -11.41 0.22 -9.28
C SER A 173 -9.87 0.33 -9.28
N VAL A 174 -9.20 -0.08 -8.20
CA VAL A 174 -7.74 -0.30 -8.20
C VAL A 174 -7.39 -1.72 -8.66
N ALA A 175 -6.13 -1.95 -9.00
CA ALA A 175 -5.66 -3.25 -9.51
C ALA A 175 -5.87 -4.36 -8.48
N GLY A 176 -6.69 -5.35 -8.83
CA GLY A 176 -7.12 -6.39 -7.91
C GLY A 176 -7.93 -5.87 -6.72
N GLY A 177 -8.49 -4.67 -6.83
CA GLY A 177 -9.35 -4.06 -5.83
C GLY A 177 -10.67 -4.79 -5.69
N TRP A 178 -11.22 -5.27 -6.80
CA TRP A 178 -12.46 -6.05 -6.82
C TRP A 178 -12.24 -7.52 -6.45
N VAL A 179 -11.71 -8.32 -7.39
CA VAL A 179 -11.68 -9.79 -7.27
C VAL A 179 -10.86 -10.28 -6.08
N ARG A 180 -9.63 -9.80 -5.88
CA ARG A 180 -8.81 -10.25 -4.73
C ARG A 180 -9.40 -9.84 -3.39
N THR A 181 -10.12 -8.72 -3.31
CA THR A 181 -10.82 -8.34 -2.07
C THR A 181 -12.02 -9.25 -1.82
N LEU A 182 -12.79 -9.60 -2.85
CA LEU A 182 -13.87 -10.59 -2.75
C LEU A 182 -13.34 -11.96 -2.31
N GLN A 183 -12.26 -12.45 -2.91
CA GLN A 183 -11.59 -13.69 -2.49
C GLN A 183 -11.08 -13.61 -1.05
N THR A 184 -10.62 -12.43 -0.60
CA THR A 184 -10.23 -12.20 0.80
C THR A 184 -11.43 -12.40 1.73
N PHE A 185 -12.59 -11.83 1.41
CA PHE A 185 -13.83 -12.06 2.17
C PHE A 185 -14.33 -13.50 2.08
N GLN A 186 -14.23 -14.13 0.91
CA GLN A 186 -14.59 -15.53 0.70
C GLN A 186 -13.81 -16.45 1.64
N ASN A 187 -12.50 -16.24 1.74
CA ASN A 187 -11.63 -16.99 2.64
C ASN A 187 -11.94 -16.68 4.12
N LEU A 188 -12.17 -15.41 4.44
CA LEU A 188 -12.46 -14.97 5.81
C LEU A 188 -13.78 -15.54 6.36
N LEU A 189 -14.79 -15.65 5.49
CA LEU A 189 -16.12 -16.16 5.84
C LEU A 189 -16.28 -17.67 5.56
N SER A 190 -15.26 -18.29 4.94
CA SER A 190 -15.32 -19.68 4.46
C SER A 190 -16.49 -19.93 3.49
N TRP A 191 -16.82 -18.94 2.65
CA TRP A 191 -17.89 -19.00 1.65
C TRP A 191 -17.37 -19.52 0.32
N HIS A 192 -16.73 -20.70 0.33
CA HIS A 192 -16.27 -21.32 -0.90
C HIS A 192 -17.46 -21.89 -1.68
N GLY A 193 -17.56 -21.54 -2.97
CA GLY A 193 -18.58 -22.08 -3.86
C GLY A 193 -18.52 -23.60 -3.94
N SER A 194 -19.60 -24.24 -4.38
CA SER A 194 -19.68 -25.71 -4.52
C SER A 194 -18.72 -26.26 -5.60
N SER A 195 -18.05 -25.40 -6.37
CA SER A 195 -17.04 -25.75 -7.38
C SER A 195 -15.65 -26.06 -6.78
N GLY A 196 -15.58 -26.80 -5.68
CA GLY A 196 -14.35 -27.47 -5.22
C GLY A 196 -13.93 -28.64 -6.11
N GLY A 197 -14.20 -28.58 -7.42
CA GLY A 197 -14.06 -29.69 -8.35
C GLY A 197 -13.49 -29.23 -9.69
N LYS A 198 -12.21 -29.53 -9.90
CA LYS A 198 -11.52 -29.72 -11.20
C LYS A 198 -11.38 -28.46 -12.06
N ASN A 199 -10.14 -28.01 -12.22
CA ASN A 199 -9.64 -27.01 -13.20
C ASN A 199 -9.59 -25.54 -12.78
N GLY A 200 -8.95 -25.27 -11.65
CA GLY A 200 -8.32 -23.98 -11.41
C GLY A 200 -7.06 -24.20 -10.60
N ALA A 201 -5.89 -24.04 -11.22
CA ALA A 201 -4.63 -23.96 -10.51
C ALA A 201 -4.62 -22.65 -9.70
N THR A 202 -5.35 -22.61 -8.60
CA THR A 202 -5.10 -21.63 -7.56
C THR A 202 -3.71 -21.96 -7.03
N ILE A 203 -2.78 -21.02 -7.19
CA ILE A 203 -1.51 -21.03 -6.47
C ILE A 203 -1.85 -20.84 -4.99
N THR A 204 -2.28 -21.90 -4.34
CA THR A 204 -2.30 -22.02 -2.89
C THR A 204 -0.88 -22.31 -2.48
N ASN A 205 -0.08 -21.26 -2.30
CA ASN A 205 1.16 -21.37 -1.57
C ASN A 205 0.77 -21.60 -0.09
N GLY A 206 0.50 -22.87 0.25
CA GLY A 206 0.08 -23.33 1.57
C GLY A 206 -1.35 -23.89 1.57
N ASN A 207 -1.46 -25.21 1.65
CA ASN A 207 -2.64 -25.94 2.15
C ASN A 207 -2.91 -25.56 3.61
N TRP A 208 -3.34 -24.33 3.87
CA TRP A 208 -4.00 -23.99 5.12
C TRP A 208 -5.46 -24.38 4.93
N THR A 209 -5.85 -25.51 5.52
CA THR A 209 -7.26 -25.79 5.77
C THR A 209 -7.85 -24.58 6.48
N ALA A 210 -8.76 -23.86 5.81
CA ALA A 210 -9.60 -22.88 6.45
C ALA A 210 -10.45 -23.64 7.47
N THR A 211 -9.95 -23.73 8.70
CA THR A 211 -10.75 -24.22 9.82
C THR A 211 -11.94 -23.29 9.90
N LYS A 212 -13.14 -23.81 9.59
CA LYS A 212 -14.40 -23.10 9.87
C LYS A 212 -14.27 -22.54 11.28
N THR A 213 -14.26 -21.23 11.44
CA THR A 213 -14.02 -20.58 12.74
C THR A 213 -15.22 -20.82 13.66
N THR A 214 -15.35 -22.03 14.19
CA THR A 214 -16.36 -22.44 15.16
C THR A 214 -15.89 -22.13 16.58
N THR A 215 -15.34 -20.93 16.82
CA THR A 215 -14.92 -20.49 18.17
C THR A 215 -15.94 -19.51 18.75
N ASN A 216 -16.89 -20.13 19.44
CA ASN A 216 -18.17 -19.64 19.95
C ASN A 216 -18.15 -18.54 21.05
N LEU A 217 -17.14 -17.67 21.19
CA LEU A 217 -17.23 -16.63 22.23
C LEU A 217 -16.66 -15.23 21.90
N GLY A 218 -16.17 -15.04 20.67
CA GLY A 218 -15.84 -13.72 20.12
C GLY A 218 -16.18 -13.60 18.63
N SER A 219 -16.70 -14.67 18.03
CA SER A 219 -16.97 -14.82 16.59
C SER A 219 -18.08 -13.92 16.09
N ASN A 220 -19.15 -13.70 16.86
CA ASN A 220 -20.34 -13.02 16.33
C ASN A 220 -20.11 -11.53 16.05
N LYS A 221 -19.35 -10.82 16.90
CA LYS A 221 -19.04 -9.40 16.67
C LYS A 221 -18.10 -9.20 15.48
N LEU A 222 -17.04 -10.03 15.41
CA LEU A 222 -16.14 -10.02 14.27
C LEU A 222 -16.90 -10.39 12.98
N LEU A 223 -17.76 -11.41 13.02
CA LEU A 223 -18.60 -11.82 11.89
C LEU A 223 -19.56 -10.70 11.46
N VAL A 224 -20.22 -10.03 12.41
CA VAL A 224 -21.08 -8.86 12.14
C VAL A 224 -20.27 -7.76 11.46
N HIS A 225 -19.05 -7.48 11.94
CA HIS A 225 -18.18 -6.47 11.34
C HIS A 225 -17.78 -6.87 9.92
N GLN A 226 -17.32 -8.10 9.71
CA GLN A 226 -16.97 -8.64 8.40
C GLN A 226 -18.13 -8.54 7.41
N LEU A 227 -19.34 -8.93 7.82
CA LEU A 227 -20.55 -8.86 6.99
C LEU A 227 -20.95 -7.41 6.70
N SER A 228 -20.82 -6.51 7.67
CA SER A 228 -21.13 -5.09 7.49
C SER A 228 -20.17 -4.42 6.51
N THR A 229 -18.86 -4.66 6.67
CA THR A 229 -17.82 -4.18 5.76
C THR A 229 -18.00 -4.78 4.37
N LEU A 230 -18.30 -6.08 4.26
CA LEU A 230 -18.59 -6.72 2.99
C LEU A 230 -19.82 -6.10 2.30
N GLY A 231 -20.89 -5.82 3.06
CA GLY A 231 -22.06 -5.13 2.53
C GLY A 231 -21.71 -3.77 1.94
N ARG A 232 -20.90 -2.96 2.64
CA ARG A 232 -20.40 -1.67 2.13
C ARG A 232 -19.53 -1.83 0.89
N PHE A 233 -18.65 -2.83 0.88
CA PHE A 233 -17.78 -3.12 -0.25
C PHE A 233 -18.58 -3.51 -1.50
N LEU A 234 -19.56 -4.41 -1.36
CA LEU A 234 -20.45 -4.80 -2.46
C LEU A 234 -21.31 -3.63 -2.93
N MET A 235 -21.81 -2.79 -2.03
CA MET A 235 -22.53 -1.57 -2.41
C MET A 235 -21.64 -0.61 -3.22
N ALA A 236 -20.40 -0.36 -2.80
CA ALA A 236 -19.46 0.45 -3.57
C ALA A 236 -19.13 -0.19 -4.94
N GLY A 237 -19.08 -1.52 -4.98
CA GLY A 237 -18.77 -2.32 -6.15
C GLY A 237 -19.88 -2.49 -7.19
N LEU A 238 -21.14 -2.49 -6.77
CA LEU A 238 -22.28 -2.87 -7.60
C LEU A 238 -23.30 -1.73 -7.78
N SER A 239 -23.15 -0.62 -7.05
CA SER A 239 -24.03 0.53 -7.23
C SER A 239 -23.76 1.18 -8.58
N ARG A 240 -24.82 1.33 -9.38
CA ARG A 240 -24.80 2.10 -10.61
C ARG A 240 -25.05 3.57 -10.28
N PRO A 241 -24.35 4.51 -10.92
CA PRO A 241 -24.77 5.90 -10.92
C PRO A 241 -26.22 5.98 -11.40
N THR A 242 -27.10 6.61 -10.63
CA THR A 242 -28.48 6.83 -11.07
C THR A 242 -28.42 7.81 -12.24
N ALA A 243 -28.70 7.33 -13.45
CA ALA A 243 -28.86 8.20 -14.61
C ALA A 243 -30.03 9.17 -14.32
N ASP A 244 -29.76 10.47 -14.39
CA ASP A 244 -30.79 11.51 -14.36
C ASP A 244 -31.03 11.95 -15.81
N PRO A 245 -32.07 11.42 -16.48
CA PRO A 245 -32.29 11.69 -17.90
C PRO A 245 -32.49 13.19 -18.18
N GLU A 246 -32.98 13.96 -17.21
CA GLU A 246 -33.21 15.39 -17.36
C GLU A 246 -31.91 16.19 -17.21
N ALA A 247 -31.01 15.78 -16.31
CA ALA A 247 -29.66 16.34 -16.25
C ALA A 247 -28.85 16.00 -17.51
N ASP A 248 -28.94 14.76 -17.99
CA ASP A 248 -28.26 14.31 -19.20
C ASP A 248 -28.77 15.07 -20.44
N ALA A 249 -30.09 15.26 -20.55
CA ALA A 249 -30.68 16.07 -21.62
C ALA A 249 -30.25 17.54 -21.56
N ARG A 250 -30.24 18.17 -20.37
CA ARG A 250 -29.76 19.55 -20.19
C ARG A 250 -28.28 19.69 -20.55
N ARG A 251 -27.46 18.71 -20.16
CA ARG A 251 -26.02 18.68 -20.49
C ARG A 251 -25.80 18.50 -21.99
N ALA A 252 -26.52 17.57 -22.62
CA ALA A 252 -26.46 17.35 -24.07
C ALA A 252 -26.87 18.60 -24.86
N ALA A 253 -27.92 19.30 -24.42
CA ALA A 253 -28.35 20.56 -25.03
C ALA A 253 -27.30 21.68 -24.90
N ALA A 254 -26.63 21.79 -23.74
CA ALA A 254 -25.57 22.77 -23.52
C ALA A 254 -24.29 22.49 -24.32
N LEU A 255 -24.02 21.22 -24.62
CA LEU A 255 -22.83 20.79 -25.36
C LEU A 255 -23.05 20.73 -26.87
N PHE A 256 -24.29 20.74 -27.37
CA PHE A 256 -24.58 20.71 -28.80
C PHE A 256 -23.87 21.86 -29.56
N PRO A 257 -23.19 21.59 -30.70
CA PRO A 257 -23.17 20.36 -31.48
C PRO A 257 -22.06 19.36 -31.10
N LEU A 258 -21.33 19.58 -30.01
CA LEU A 258 -20.26 18.69 -29.56
C LEU A 258 -20.85 17.37 -29.05
N TRP A 259 -20.25 16.27 -29.48
CA TRP A 259 -20.62 14.92 -29.05
C TRP A 259 -19.54 14.38 -28.13
N GLN A 260 -19.96 13.59 -27.13
CA GLN A 260 -19.05 12.91 -26.20
C GLN A 260 -18.03 13.85 -25.52
N SER A 261 -18.39 15.12 -25.29
CA SER A 261 -17.46 16.11 -24.74
C SER A 261 -16.79 15.63 -23.45
N ASP A 262 -17.51 14.91 -22.60
CA ASP A 262 -16.99 14.36 -21.35
C ASP A 262 -15.86 13.35 -21.53
N ALA A 263 -15.87 12.57 -22.61
CA ALA A 263 -14.79 11.64 -22.95
C ALA A 263 -13.53 12.35 -23.44
N HIS A 264 -13.65 13.61 -23.88
CA HIS A 264 -12.55 14.43 -24.39
C HIS A 264 -12.02 15.45 -23.37
N MET A 265 -12.64 15.54 -22.19
CA MET A 265 -12.19 16.40 -21.11
C MET A 265 -11.11 15.72 -20.26
N LEU A 266 -10.30 16.52 -19.56
CA LEU A 266 -9.35 15.99 -18.59
C LEU A 266 -10.11 15.23 -17.49
N PRO A 267 -9.78 13.93 -17.27
CA PRO A 267 -10.41 13.16 -16.22
C PRO A 267 -10.18 13.77 -14.84
N GLN A 268 -11.21 13.74 -14.00
CA GLN A 268 -11.14 14.25 -12.63
C GLN A 268 -10.61 13.20 -11.62
N LYS A 269 -10.42 11.95 -12.07
CA LYS A 269 -9.85 10.86 -11.27
C LYS A 269 -8.32 10.83 -11.36
N SER A 270 -7.66 10.35 -10.30
CA SER A 270 -6.20 10.33 -10.18
C SER A 270 -5.50 9.33 -11.11
N ASN A 271 -6.16 8.23 -11.48
CA ASN A 271 -5.61 7.20 -12.36
C ASN A 271 -6.61 6.77 -13.45
N PRO A 272 -6.91 7.65 -14.44
CA PRO A 272 -8.02 7.41 -15.35
C PRO A 272 -7.82 6.26 -16.33
N TYR A 273 -6.56 5.96 -16.66
CA TYR A 273 -6.19 4.94 -17.64
C TYR A 273 -5.49 3.73 -16.99
N GLY A 274 -5.67 3.55 -15.68
CA GLY A 274 -5.04 2.47 -14.92
C GLY A 274 -5.42 1.07 -15.41
N TYR A 275 -6.60 0.95 -16.01
CA TYR A 275 -7.11 -0.27 -16.63
C TYR A 275 -6.36 -0.68 -17.91
N LEU A 276 -5.71 0.25 -18.61
CA LEU A 276 -4.92 -0.08 -19.81
C LEU A 276 -3.62 -0.82 -19.48
N ASN A 277 -3.15 -0.71 -18.24
CA ASN A 277 -1.95 -1.38 -17.74
C ASN A 277 -0.69 -1.24 -18.63
N LEU A 278 -0.54 -0.11 -19.35
CA LEU A 278 0.51 0.08 -20.38
C LEU A 278 1.95 -0.03 -19.85
N PHE A 279 2.16 0.22 -18.56
CA PHE A 279 3.47 0.26 -17.92
C PHE A 279 3.61 -0.78 -16.80
N GLY A 280 2.62 -1.65 -16.60
CA GLY A 280 2.63 -2.67 -15.55
C GLY A 280 2.96 -4.06 -16.09
N ALA A 281 3.24 -4.98 -15.17
CA ALA A 281 3.29 -6.40 -15.53
C ALA A 281 1.90 -6.87 -15.98
N PRO A 282 1.81 -7.85 -16.91
CA PRO A 282 0.55 -8.49 -17.25
C PRO A 282 -0.20 -8.93 -16.00
N ARG A 283 -1.51 -8.67 -15.96
CA ARG A 283 -2.39 -9.00 -14.84
C ARG A 283 -3.23 -10.21 -15.20
N ASP A 284 -3.54 -11.01 -14.19
CA ASP A 284 -4.55 -12.06 -14.24
C ASP A 284 -5.94 -11.46 -13.98
N VAL A 285 -6.99 -12.24 -14.21
CA VAL A 285 -8.39 -11.85 -13.93
C VAL A 285 -8.55 -11.33 -12.51
N ASP A 286 -7.80 -11.90 -11.56
CA ASP A 286 -7.81 -11.51 -10.15
C ASP A 286 -7.16 -10.14 -9.90
N GLY A 287 -6.08 -9.83 -10.63
CA GLY A 287 -5.29 -8.61 -10.49
C GLY A 287 -5.73 -7.47 -11.41
N GLU A 288 -6.71 -7.69 -12.27
CA GLU A 288 -7.18 -6.71 -13.25
C GLU A 288 -7.88 -5.52 -12.59
N VAL A 289 -8.00 -4.42 -13.34
CA VAL A 289 -8.76 -3.23 -12.94
C VAL A 289 -10.13 -3.28 -13.61
N TYR A 290 -11.18 -3.18 -12.79
CA TYR A 290 -12.56 -3.11 -13.27
C TYR A 290 -13.14 -1.74 -12.90
N ASP A 291 -13.13 -0.83 -13.87
CA ASP A 291 -13.61 0.53 -13.67
C ASP A 291 -15.15 0.55 -13.63
N ASP A 292 -15.79 -0.17 -14.54
CA ASP A 292 -17.24 -0.12 -14.71
C ASP A 292 -17.98 -1.08 -13.74
N PRO A 293 -19.12 -0.67 -13.15
CA PRO A 293 -19.93 -1.54 -12.30
C PRO A 293 -20.48 -2.78 -13.02
N GLU A 294 -20.77 -2.71 -14.33
CA GLU A 294 -21.24 -3.86 -15.12
C GLU A 294 -20.13 -4.88 -15.34
N GLU A 295 -18.91 -4.42 -15.65
CA GLU A 295 -17.74 -5.31 -15.73
C GLU A 295 -17.49 -6.02 -14.41
N ARG A 296 -17.55 -5.28 -13.30
CA ARG A 296 -17.44 -5.84 -11.94
C ARG A 296 -18.52 -6.89 -11.67
N MET A 297 -19.75 -6.64 -12.11
CA MET A 297 -20.88 -7.55 -11.96
C MET A 297 -20.69 -8.84 -12.79
N ASN A 298 -20.28 -8.70 -14.05
CA ASN A 298 -20.04 -9.83 -14.95
C ASN A 298 -18.97 -10.77 -14.37
N VAL A 299 -17.82 -10.22 -13.96
CA VAL A 299 -16.75 -11.03 -13.35
C VAL A 299 -17.17 -11.63 -12.00
N PHE A 300 -18.02 -10.93 -11.23
CA PHE A 300 -18.56 -11.46 -9.98
C PHE A 300 -19.46 -12.68 -10.19
N VAL A 301 -20.16 -12.75 -11.32
CA VAL A 301 -20.98 -13.91 -11.72
C VAL A 301 -20.13 -14.99 -12.38
N ASP A 302 -19.24 -14.62 -13.30
CA ASP A 302 -18.39 -15.55 -14.06
C ASP A 302 -17.46 -16.37 -13.16
N LEU A 303 -16.99 -15.78 -12.06
CA LEU A 303 -16.16 -16.46 -11.06
C LEU A 303 -16.97 -17.27 -10.03
N ASP A 304 -18.29 -17.42 -10.22
CA ASP A 304 -19.22 -18.10 -9.29
C ASP A 304 -19.24 -17.50 -7.86
N LEU A 305 -18.68 -16.30 -7.70
CA LEU A 305 -18.62 -15.61 -6.41
C LEU A 305 -20.01 -15.17 -5.96
N HIS A 306 -20.87 -14.74 -6.88
CA HIS A 306 -22.24 -14.37 -6.58
C HIS A 306 -23.02 -15.52 -5.90
N ASN A 307 -22.97 -16.73 -6.45
CA ASN A 307 -23.71 -17.88 -5.91
C ASN A 307 -23.14 -18.36 -4.57
N ALA A 308 -21.80 -18.35 -4.45
CA ALA A 308 -21.12 -18.68 -3.20
C ALA A 308 -21.53 -17.72 -2.07
N PHE A 309 -21.54 -16.41 -2.35
CA PHE A 309 -21.93 -15.39 -1.39
C PHE A 309 -23.43 -15.45 -1.07
N GLN A 310 -24.29 -15.70 -2.07
CA GLN A 310 -25.72 -15.86 -1.84
C GLN A 310 -26.03 -17.05 -0.92
N THR A 311 -25.30 -18.15 -1.07
CA THR A 311 -25.42 -19.33 -0.19
C THR A 311 -24.95 -19.01 1.22
N GLY A 312 -23.76 -18.41 1.37
CA GLY A 312 -23.22 -18.01 2.67
C GLY A 312 -24.09 -16.99 3.41
N VAL A 313 -24.71 -16.05 2.69
CA VAL A 313 -25.66 -15.08 3.24
C VAL A 313 -26.92 -15.75 3.76
N LYS A 314 -27.47 -16.76 3.06
CA LYS A 314 -28.63 -17.52 3.54
C LYS A 314 -28.32 -18.22 4.88
N GLU A 315 -27.16 -18.84 4.99
CA GLU A 315 -26.69 -19.47 6.24
C GLU A 315 -26.51 -18.44 7.36
N ALA A 316 -25.89 -17.29 7.07
CA ALA A 316 -25.69 -16.22 8.05
C ALA A 316 -27.02 -15.58 8.50
N LYS A 317 -28.01 -15.45 7.62
CA LYS A 317 -29.36 -14.96 7.97
C LYS A 317 -30.09 -15.93 8.91
N ALA A 318 -29.90 -17.24 8.74
CA ALA A 318 -30.51 -18.25 9.59
C ALA A 318 -30.03 -18.18 11.06
N GLN A 319 -28.84 -17.64 11.33
CA GLN A 319 -28.33 -17.45 12.69
C GLN A 319 -29.12 -16.39 13.49
N GLY A 320 -29.86 -15.49 12.81
CA GLY A 320 -30.68 -14.47 13.45
C GLY A 320 -29.89 -13.39 14.20
N GLY A 321 -30.60 -12.57 14.98
CA GLY A 321 -29.99 -11.53 15.82
C GLY A 321 -29.22 -10.45 15.04
N GLU A 322 -28.08 -10.03 15.58
CA GLU A 322 -27.22 -9.01 14.97
C GLU A 322 -26.53 -9.51 13.69
N VAL A 323 -26.12 -10.79 13.66
CA VAL A 323 -25.51 -11.44 12.49
C VAL A 323 -26.51 -11.45 11.33
N GLY A 324 -27.76 -11.83 11.58
CA GLY A 324 -28.80 -11.83 10.54
C GLY A 324 -29.10 -10.44 9.98
N ARG A 325 -29.02 -9.37 10.80
CA ARG A 325 -29.15 -7.97 10.33
C ARG A 325 -27.98 -7.57 9.43
N ALA A 326 -26.75 -7.89 9.82
CA ALA A 326 -25.57 -7.62 9.00
C ALA A 326 -25.62 -8.39 7.67
N ALA A 327 -25.98 -9.67 7.71
CA ALA A 327 -26.17 -10.51 6.53
C ALA A 327 -27.28 -9.97 5.60
N SER A 328 -28.34 -9.38 6.14
CA SER A 328 -29.39 -8.74 5.34
C SER A 328 -28.90 -7.52 4.56
N SER A 329 -27.89 -6.82 5.07
CA SER A 329 -27.25 -5.71 4.34
C SER A 329 -26.44 -6.22 3.15
N VAL A 330 -25.76 -7.36 3.30
CA VAL A 330 -25.08 -8.07 2.20
C VAL A 330 -26.09 -8.57 1.17
N ASP A 331 -27.19 -9.18 1.60
CA ASP A 331 -28.29 -9.64 0.73
C ASP A 331 -28.87 -8.48 -0.11
N LYS A 332 -29.02 -7.29 0.49
CA LYS A 332 -29.47 -6.09 -0.23
C LYS A 332 -28.48 -5.70 -1.33
N ALA A 333 -27.17 -5.77 -1.08
CA ALA A 333 -26.15 -5.46 -2.06
C ALA A 333 -26.11 -6.50 -3.18
N LEU A 334 -26.25 -7.80 -2.87
CA LEU A 334 -26.29 -8.88 -3.86
C LEU A 334 -27.48 -8.76 -4.82
N LYS A 335 -28.63 -8.25 -4.35
CA LYS A 335 -29.80 -8.01 -5.21
C LYS A 335 -29.56 -6.97 -6.30
N LEU A 336 -28.52 -6.13 -6.19
CA LEU A 336 -28.14 -5.20 -7.26
C LEU A 336 -27.70 -5.94 -8.54
N VAL A 337 -27.19 -7.18 -8.40
CA VAL A 337 -26.83 -8.02 -9.55
C VAL A 337 -28.07 -8.47 -10.34
N GLY A 338 -29.17 -8.78 -9.64
CA GLY A 338 -30.40 -9.31 -10.24
C GLY A 338 -31.47 -8.28 -10.59
N ALA A 339 -31.31 -7.00 -10.22
CA ALA A 339 -32.27 -5.93 -10.53
C ALA A 339 -32.23 -5.47 -12.02
N THR A 340 -31.61 -6.26 -12.89
CA THR A 340 -31.40 -6.01 -14.32
C THR A 340 -32.09 -7.06 -15.20
N GLY A 341 -33.24 -7.56 -14.74
CA GLY A 341 -34.19 -8.33 -15.54
C GLY A 341 -35.49 -7.57 -15.72
#